data_AF-A0A3D3CE09-F1
#
_entry.id   AF-A0A3D3CE09-F1
#
_cell.length_a   1.000
_cell.length_b   1.000
_cell.length_c   1.000
_cell.angle_alpha   90.00
_cell.angle_beta   90.00
_cell.angle_gamma   90.00
#
_symmetry.space_group_name_H-M   'P 1'
#
loop_
_entity.id
_entity.type
_entity.pdbx_description
1 polymer ?
#
loop_
_entity_poly.entity_id
_entity_poly.type
_entity_poly.pdbx_seq_one_letter_code
_entity_poly.pdbx_strand_id
1 'polypeptide(L)'
;KEKREEVGTSGDDEVDPVEAAVCTMLWQDPQVRAAVDEQSILPLLSDPRLQTIAFAIVGASSLGQLEAHWLNLGDSFPMKVLSQGGSWCERLGGDDPSARWAVLQDILSKRRARRSYEDIKERLSRGEASREDLVQFRHIARSLKGETDS
;
A
#
# COMPACT_ATOMS: atom_id res chain seq x y z
N LYS A 1 34.72 30.75 6.98
CA LYS A 1 34.50 29.42 6.40
C LYS A 1 33.01 29.14 6.48
N GLU A 2 32.36 29.05 5.32
CA GLU A 2 30.92 28.88 5.14
C GLU A 2 30.37 27.65 5.87
N LYS A 3 29.14 27.82 6.38
CA LYS A 3 28.25 26.78 6.88
C LYS A 3 27.97 25.74 5.79
N ARG A 4 27.96 24.47 6.16
CA ARG A 4 27.07 23.48 5.54
C ARG A 4 26.17 22.96 6.65
N GLU A 5 24.97 23.52 6.69
CA GLU A 5 23.84 22.90 7.38
C GLU A 5 23.42 21.73 6.48
N GLU A 6 23.76 20.50 6.88
CA GLU A 6 23.13 19.30 6.34
C GLU A 6 21.73 19.22 6.95
N VAL A 7 20.77 19.81 6.25
CA VAL A 7 19.35 19.50 6.45
C VAL A 7 19.10 18.13 5.84
N GLY A 8 19.30 17.09 6.64
CA GLY A 8 18.78 15.76 6.36
C GLY A 8 17.28 15.75 6.60
N THR A 9 16.49 15.96 5.55
CA THR A 9 15.06 15.63 5.50
C THR A 9 14.89 14.11 5.58
N SER A 10 15.06 13.53 6.76
CA SER A 10 14.97 12.08 6.97
C SER A 10 13.55 11.57 7.25
N GLY A 11 12.52 12.39 7.06
CA GLY A 11 11.12 12.03 7.34
C GLY A 11 10.21 11.90 6.12
N ASP A 12 10.56 12.51 4.98
CA ASP A 12 9.65 12.56 3.82
C ASP A 12 9.68 11.30 2.95
N ASP A 13 10.78 10.55 2.91
CA ASP A 13 10.94 9.36 2.05
C ASP A 13 10.57 8.03 2.74
N GLU A 14 10.17 8.07 4.02
CA GLU A 14 9.79 6.86 4.75
C GLU A 14 8.38 6.44 4.33
N VAL A 15 8.27 5.23 3.77
CA VAL A 15 7.00 4.62 3.37
C VAL A 15 6.75 3.36 4.20
N ASP A 16 5.48 3.00 4.37
CA ASP A 16 5.16 1.75 5.05
C ASP A 16 5.71 0.56 4.23
N PRO A 17 6.57 -0.30 4.82
CA PRO A 17 7.26 -1.36 4.09
C PRO A 17 6.31 -2.44 3.56
N VAL A 18 5.13 -2.61 4.17
CA VAL A 18 4.09 -3.54 3.69
C VAL A 18 3.39 -2.96 2.47
N GLU A 19 3.11 -1.65 2.47
CA GLU A 19 2.55 -0.98 1.29
C GLU A 19 3.58 -0.91 0.14
N ALA A 20 4.86 -0.71 0.45
CA ALA A 20 5.95 -0.79 -0.53
C ALA A 20 6.11 -2.20 -1.13
N ALA A 21 5.87 -3.24 -0.33
CA ALA A 21 5.89 -4.63 -0.79
C ALA A 21 4.83 -4.91 -1.86
N VAL A 22 3.67 -4.23 -1.82
CA VAL A 22 2.65 -4.30 -2.88
C VAL A 22 3.23 -3.85 -4.22
N CYS A 23 3.85 -2.67 -4.25
CA CYS A 23 4.48 -2.13 -5.46
C CYS A 23 5.55 -3.08 -5.98
N THR A 24 6.31 -3.70 -5.05
CA THR A 24 7.38 -4.64 -5.40
C THR A 24 6.84 -5.93 -6.01
N MET A 25 5.78 -6.51 -5.46
CA MET A 25 5.19 -7.73 -6.01
C MET A 25 4.54 -7.48 -7.38
N LEU A 26 3.85 -6.34 -7.55
CA LEU A 26 3.32 -5.92 -8.85
C LEU A 26 4.42 -5.73 -9.90
N TRP A 27 5.59 -5.27 -9.48
CA TRP A 27 6.76 -5.11 -10.33
C TRP A 27 7.36 -6.45 -10.75
N GLN A 28 7.67 -7.30 -9.77
CA GLN A 28 8.44 -8.52 -9.97
C GLN A 28 7.64 -9.64 -10.65
N ASP A 29 6.34 -9.73 -10.36
CA ASP A 29 5.53 -10.89 -10.77
C ASP A 29 4.45 -10.52 -11.79
N PRO A 30 4.57 -10.98 -13.05
CA PRO A 30 3.57 -10.73 -14.08
C PRO A 30 2.22 -11.41 -13.81
N GLN A 31 2.19 -12.55 -13.12
CA GLN A 31 0.94 -13.26 -12.79
C GLN A 31 0.15 -12.49 -11.75
N VAL A 32 0.83 -12.00 -10.70
CA VAL A 32 0.23 -11.10 -9.71
C VAL A 32 -0.32 -9.87 -10.41
N ARG A 33 0.48 -9.20 -11.25
CA ARG A 33 0.05 -8.00 -11.98
C ARG A 33 -1.16 -8.26 -12.88
N ALA A 34 -1.21 -9.40 -13.58
CA ALA A 34 -2.33 -9.75 -14.45
C ALA A 34 -3.61 -10.11 -13.69
N ALA A 35 -3.50 -10.61 -12.45
CA ALA A 35 -4.64 -10.99 -11.62
C ALA A 35 -5.23 -9.83 -10.81
N VAL A 36 -4.58 -8.67 -10.81
CA VAL A 36 -4.96 -7.54 -9.95
C VAL A 36 -6.04 -6.68 -10.58
N ASP A 37 -7.08 -6.43 -9.80
CA ASP A 37 -8.05 -5.37 -10.07
C ASP A 37 -7.58 -4.07 -9.40
N GLU A 38 -7.31 -3.04 -10.20
CA GLU A 38 -6.89 -1.71 -9.73
C GLU A 38 -7.86 -1.13 -8.69
N GLN A 39 -9.18 -1.34 -8.88
CA GLN A 39 -10.20 -0.82 -7.97
C GLN A 39 -10.14 -1.49 -6.59
N SER A 40 -9.58 -2.69 -6.53
CA SER A 40 -9.40 -3.44 -5.29
C SER A 40 -8.11 -3.07 -4.56
N ILE A 41 -6.99 -2.88 -5.27
CA ILE A 41 -5.66 -2.73 -4.68
C ILE A 41 -5.36 -1.30 -4.23
N LEU A 42 -5.72 -0.29 -5.03
CA LEU A 42 -5.37 1.11 -4.74
C LEU A 42 -5.96 1.58 -3.39
N PRO A 43 -7.22 1.26 -3.05
CA PRO A 43 -7.77 1.68 -1.76
C PRO A 43 -7.16 0.98 -0.54
N LEU A 44 -6.36 -0.09 -0.72
CA LEU A 44 -5.64 -0.75 0.37
C LEU A 44 -4.42 0.07 0.83
N LEU A 45 -3.83 0.84 -0.08
CA LEU A 45 -2.70 1.72 0.20
C LEU A 45 -3.20 3.01 0.84
N SER A 46 -2.52 3.46 1.90
CA SER A 46 -2.80 4.74 2.55
C SER A 46 -1.95 5.89 2.04
N ASP A 47 -0.75 5.60 1.54
CA ASP A 47 0.12 6.62 0.94
C ASP A 47 -0.28 6.89 -0.53
N PRO A 48 -0.71 8.13 -0.87
CA PRO A 48 -1.08 8.49 -2.25
C PRO A 48 0.08 8.33 -3.26
N ARG A 49 1.32 8.45 -2.81
CA ARG A 49 2.51 8.27 -3.66
C ARG A 49 2.65 6.79 -4.05
N LEU A 50 2.38 5.88 -3.11
CA LEU A 50 2.36 4.44 -3.39
C LEU A 50 1.17 4.06 -4.27
N GLN A 51 0.01 4.70 -4.11
CA GLN A 51 -1.11 4.52 -5.04
C GLN A 51 -0.72 4.93 -6.46
N THR A 52 -0.02 6.05 -6.62
CA THR A 52 0.46 6.53 -7.92
C THR A 52 1.43 5.54 -8.57
N ILE A 53 2.38 5.02 -7.80
CA ILE A 53 3.34 4.01 -8.27
C ILE A 53 2.61 2.72 -8.64
N ALA A 54 1.74 2.19 -7.78
CA ALA A 54 0.99 0.96 -8.03
C ALA A 54 0.12 1.09 -9.29
N PHE A 55 -0.58 2.21 -9.45
CA PHE A 55 -1.37 2.50 -10.65
C PHE A 55 -0.50 2.51 -11.91
N ALA A 56 0.65 3.19 -11.87
CA ALA A 56 1.58 3.23 -12.99
C ALA A 56 2.10 1.83 -13.36
N ILE A 57 2.40 0.98 -12.37
CA ILE A 57 2.88 -0.39 -12.59
C ILE A 57 1.79 -1.26 -13.23
N VAL A 58 0.55 -1.19 -12.75
CA VAL A 58 -0.56 -2.01 -13.28
C VAL A 58 -0.92 -1.56 -14.71
N GLY A 59 -0.95 -0.25 -14.97
CA GLY A 59 -1.25 0.30 -16.29
C GLY A 59 -0.10 0.25 -17.30
N ALA A 60 1.12 -0.11 -16.88
CA ALA A 60 2.28 -0.10 -17.76
C ALA A 60 2.27 -1.26 -18.76
N SER A 61 2.36 -0.92 -20.05
CA SER A 61 2.58 -1.90 -21.11
C SER A 61 3.98 -2.52 -21.08
N SER A 62 4.96 -1.82 -20.47
CA SER A 62 6.33 -2.30 -20.27
C SER A 62 6.96 -1.66 -19.04
N LEU A 63 7.41 -2.50 -18.09
CA LEU A 63 8.09 -2.03 -16.88
C LEU A 63 9.45 -1.39 -17.20
N GLY A 64 10.19 -1.90 -18.20
CA GLY A 64 11.47 -1.29 -18.59
C GLY A 64 11.30 0.12 -19.16
N GLN A 65 10.21 0.38 -19.88
CA GLN A 65 9.90 1.74 -20.34
C GLN A 65 9.45 2.64 -19.19
N LEU A 66 8.69 2.10 -18.23
CA LEU A 66 8.29 2.82 -17.02
C LEU A 66 9.50 3.21 -16.16
N GLU A 67 10.46 2.29 -15.98
CA GLU A 67 11.72 2.55 -15.27
C GLU A 67 12.52 3.66 -15.97
N ALA A 68 12.73 3.54 -17.29
CA ALA A 68 13.43 4.54 -18.06
C ALA A 68 12.74 5.91 -17.98
N HIS A 69 11.41 5.93 -17.96
CA HIS A 69 10.64 7.16 -17.80
C HIS A 69 10.91 7.83 -16.44
N TRP A 70 10.84 7.09 -15.34
CA TRP A 70 11.16 7.63 -14.00
C TRP A 70 12.60 8.14 -13.92
N LEU A 71 13.57 7.38 -14.44
CA LEU A 71 14.97 7.79 -14.48
C LEU A 71 15.18 9.08 -15.30
N ASN A 72 14.51 9.22 -16.44
CA ASN A 72 14.59 10.42 -17.27
C ASN A 72 13.99 11.65 -16.59
N LEU A 73 12.99 11.47 -15.73
CA LEU A 73 12.44 12.54 -14.89
C LEU A 73 13.33 12.87 -13.67
N GLY A 74 14.40 12.10 -13.44
CA GLY A 74 15.21 12.19 -12.23
C GLY A 74 14.48 11.71 -10.98
N ASP A 75 13.38 10.96 -11.13
CA ASP A 75 12.60 10.45 -10.02
C ASP A 75 13.17 9.10 -9.54
N SER A 76 13.84 9.16 -8.38
CA SER A 76 14.40 7.97 -7.73
C SER A 76 13.45 7.32 -6.73
N PHE A 77 12.33 7.99 -6.40
CA PHE A 77 11.44 7.55 -5.34
C PHE A 77 10.79 6.18 -5.63
N PRO A 78 10.27 5.90 -6.85
CA PRO A 78 9.73 4.57 -7.17
C PRO A 78 10.75 3.45 -6.96
N MET A 79 12.01 3.66 -7.36
CA MET A 79 13.05 2.64 -7.18
C MET A 79 13.41 2.42 -5.70
N LYS A 80 13.40 3.47 -4.88
CA LYS A 80 13.57 3.32 -3.42
C LYS A 80 12.43 2.51 -2.81
N VAL A 81 11.19 2.78 -3.20
CA VAL A 81 10.00 2.04 -2.75
C VAL A 81 10.13 0.56 -3.10
N LEU A 82 10.49 0.24 -4.36
CA LEU A 82 10.68 -1.14 -4.80
C LEU A 82 11.79 -1.85 -4.03
N SER A 83 12.88 -1.15 -3.71
CA SER A 83 13.97 -1.71 -2.90
C SER A 83 13.51 -2.01 -1.47
N GLN A 84 12.77 -1.10 -0.83
CA GLN A 84 12.27 -1.28 0.54
C GLN A 84 11.25 -2.42 0.63
N GLY A 85 10.31 -2.47 -0.31
CA GLY A 85 9.31 -3.54 -0.39
C GLY A 85 9.94 -4.90 -0.67
N GLY A 86 11.01 -4.96 -1.47
CA GLY A 86 11.78 -6.18 -1.73
C GLY A 86 12.29 -6.85 -0.45
N SER A 87 12.91 -6.07 0.44
CA SER A 87 13.38 -6.59 1.74
C SER A 87 12.25 -7.14 2.61
N TRP A 88 11.02 -6.63 2.47
CA TRP A 88 9.87 -7.17 3.18
C TRP A 88 9.35 -8.46 2.53
N CYS A 89 9.27 -8.50 1.19
CA CYS A 89 8.89 -9.69 0.43
C CYS A 89 9.83 -10.89 0.67
N GLU A 90 11.13 -10.64 0.86
CA GLU A 90 12.12 -11.66 1.21
C GLU A 90 11.84 -12.27 2.59
N ARG A 91 11.39 -11.46 3.54
CA ARG A 91 11.08 -11.89 4.91
C ARG A 91 9.82 -12.75 5.02
N LEU A 92 8.86 -12.59 4.11
CA LEU A 92 7.68 -13.44 4.05
C LEU A 92 8.04 -14.91 3.82
N GLY A 93 9.15 -15.17 3.11
CA GLY A 93 9.54 -16.51 2.68
C GLY A 93 8.53 -17.16 1.74
N GLY A 94 8.84 -18.38 1.31
CA GLY A 94 7.99 -19.16 0.40
C GLY A 94 8.21 -18.83 -1.08
N ASP A 95 8.25 -19.88 -1.89
CA ASP A 95 8.54 -19.79 -3.33
C ASP A 95 7.32 -19.36 -4.16
N ASP A 96 6.11 -19.46 -3.60
CA ASP A 96 4.87 -19.13 -4.31
C ASP A 96 4.54 -17.62 -4.21
N PRO A 97 4.60 -16.87 -5.32
CA PRO A 97 4.22 -15.46 -5.35
C PRO A 97 2.73 -15.26 -5.08
N SER A 98 1.85 -16.19 -5.45
CA SER A 98 0.40 -16.05 -5.24
C SER A 98 0.06 -16.12 -3.75
N ALA A 99 0.67 -17.05 -3.01
CA ALA A 99 0.53 -17.14 -1.55
C ALA A 99 1.02 -15.86 -0.85
N ARG A 100 2.21 -15.36 -1.21
CA ARG A 100 2.75 -14.10 -0.64
C ARG A 100 1.85 -12.90 -0.92
N TRP A 101 1.28 -12.86 -2.13
CA TRP A 101 0.32 -11.82 -2.51
C TRP A 101 -0.96 -11.88 -1.68
N ALA A 102 -1.51 -13.07 -1.45
CA ALA A 102 -2.68 -13.24 -0.60
C ALA A 102 -2.43 -12.78 0.84
N VAL A 103 -1.25 -13.08 1.41
CA VAL A 103 -0.87 -12.61 2.75
C VAL A 103 -0.78 -11.08 2.80
N LEU A 104 -0.20 -10.43 1.78
CA LEU A 104 -0.18 -8.96 1.69
C LEU A 104 -1.58 -8.37 1.65
N GLN A 105 -2.45 -8.92 0.80
CA GLN A 105 -3.83 -8.45 0.68
C GLN A 105 -4.58 -8.57 2.00
N ASP A 106 -4.41 -9.66 2.74
CA ASP A 106 -5.03 -9.85 4.06
C ASP A 106 -4.57 -8.79 5.07
N ILE A 107 -3.25 -8.59 5.20
CA ILE A 107 -2.68 -7.60 6.13
C ILE A 107 -3.21 -6.20 5.82
N LEU A 108 -3.19 -5.79 4.56
CA LEU A 108 -3.63 -4.45 4.17
C LEU A 108 -5.13 -4.27 4.23
N SER A 109 -5.91 -5.30 3.94
CA SER A 109 -7.37 -5.29 4.11
C SER A 109 -7.75 -5.09 5.57
N LYS A 110 -7.06 -5.77 6.49
CA LYS A 110 -7.24 -5.59 7.95
C LYS A 110 -6.86 -4.18 8.40
N ARG A 111 -5.72 -3.67 7.92
CA ARG A 111 -5.28 -2.29 8.20
C ARG A 111 -6.29 -1.27 7.69
N ARG A 112 -6.78 -1.41 6.47
CA ARG A 112 -7.82 -0.56 5.89
C ARG A 112 -9.10 -0.61 6.70
N ALA A 113 -9.59 -1.81 7.01
CA ALA A 113 -10.78 -2.00 7.83
C ALA A 113 -10.64 -1.30 9.19
N ARG A 114 -9.46 -1.41 9.83
CA ARG A 114 -9.19 -0.71 11.09
C ARG A 114 -9.18 0.81 10.93
N ARG A 115 -8.53 1.36 9.88
CA ARG A 115 -8.55 2.80 9.59
C ARG A 115 -9.97 3.32 9.38
N SER A 116 -10.76 2.62 8.56
CA SER A 116 -12.17 2.97 8.33
C SER A 116 -13.02 2.87 9.60
N TYR A 117 -12.75 1.89 10.46
CA TYR A 117 -13.43 1.76 11.74
C TYR A 117 -13.16 2.96 12.65
N GLU A 118 -11.90 3.37 12.81
CA GLU A 118 -11.52 4.50 13.66
C GLU A 118 -12.02 5.83 13.09
N ASP A 119 -11.96 6.03 11.77
CA ASP A 119 -12.51 7.23 11.12
C ASP A 119 -14.02 7.39 11.36
N ILE A 120 -14.79 6.30 11.17
CA ILE A 120 -16.23 6.34 11.44
C ILE A 120 -16.49 6.58 12.94
N LYS A 121 -15.70 5.95 13.83
CA LYS A 121 -15.82 6.13 15.28
C LYS A 121 -15.55 7.57 15.70
N GLU A 122 -14.57 8.22 15.08
CA GLU A 122 -14.25 9.62 15.31
C GLU A 122 -15.40 10.52 14.86
N ARG A 123 -15.93 10.33 13.64
CA ARG A 123 -17.10 11.07 13.15
C ARG A 123 -18.34 10.85 14.02
N LEU A 124 -18.54 9.64 14.53
CA LEU A 124 -19.61 9.33 15.50
C LEU A 124 -19.44 10.11 16.81
N SER A 125 -18.22 10.19 17.33
CA SER A 125 -17.94 10.94 18.56
C SER A 125 -18.22 12.44 18.44
N ARG A 126 -18.15 12.97 17.22
CA ARG A 126 -18.43 14.38 16.88
C ARG A 126 -19.89 14.64 16.49
N GLY A 127 -20.70 13.58 16.35
CA GLY A 127 -22.09 13.70 15.88
C GLY A 127 -22.22 13.99 14.38
N GLU A 128 -21.16 13.80 13.61
CA GLU A 128 -21.09 14.12 12.16
C GLU A 128 -21.35 12.88 11.28
N ALA A 129 -21.56 11.71 11.88
CA ALA A 129 -21.74 10.46 11.16
C ALA A 129 -23.13 10.33 10.51
N SER A 130 -23.16 9.85 9.28
CA SER A 130 -24.38 9.56 8.54
C SER A 130 -25.01 8.21 8.94
N ARG A 131 -26.20 7.93 8.39
CA ARG A 131 -26.84 6.62 8.54
C ARG A 131 -26.06 5.52 7.80
N GLU A 132 -25.44 5.83 6.66
CA GLU A 132 -24.55 4.90 5.96
C GLU A 132 -23.33 4.55 6.82
N ASP A 133 -22.74 5.53 7.50
CA ASP A 133 -21.59 5.32 8.38
C ASP A 133 -21.91 4.32 9.50
N LEU A 134 -23.10 4.41 10.11
CA LEU A 134 -23.56 3.46 11.13
C LEU A 134 -23.76 2.03 10.61
N VAL A 135 -24.11 1.87 9.33
CA VAL A 135 -24.23 0.56 8.69
C VAL A 135 -22.84 -0.01 8.41
N GLN A 136 -21.96 0.80 7.81
CA GLN A 136 -20.58 0.41 7.53
C GLN A 136 -19.81 0.07 8.82
N PHE A 137 -19.97 0.88 9.87
CA PHE A 137 -19.34 0.64 11.18
C PHE A 137 -19.68 -0.74 11.75
N ARG A 138 -20.96 -1.13 11.72
CA ARG A 138 -21.40 -2.45 12.21
C ARG A 138 -20.89 -3.59 11.33
N HIS A 139 -20.81 -3.36 10.02
CA HIS A 139 -20.28 -4.35 9.09
C HIS A 139 -18.78 -4.59 9.34
N ILE A 140 -17.99 -3.51 9.44
CA ILE A 140 -16.56 -3.57 9.73
C ILE A 140 -16.30 -4.20 11.10
N ALA A 141 -17.04 -3.79 12.14
CA ALA A 141 -16.91 -4.36 13.48
C ALA A 141 -17.17 -5.87 13.50
N ARG A 142 -18.12 -6.37 12.69
CA ARG A 142 -18.39 -7.80 12.58
C ARG A 142 -17.27 -8.54 11.84
N SER A 143 -16.74 -7.96 10.76
CA SER A 143 -15.60 -8.52 10.04
C SER A 143 -14.38 -8.64 10.95
N LEU A 144 -14.07 -7.60 11.72
CA LEU A 144 -12.95 -7.59 12.65
C LEU A 144 -13.16 -8.51 13.88
N LYS A 145 -14.41 -8.74 14.30
CA LYS A 145 -14.73 -9.58 15.47
C LYS A 145 -14.85 -11.07 15.12
N GLY A 146 -15.36 -11.40 13.94
CA GLY A 146 -15.54 -12.79 13.49
C GLY A 146 -14.22 -13.56 13.36
N GLU A 147 -13.09 -12.86 13.24
CA GLU A 147 -11.76 -13.46 13.13
C GLU A 147 -11.07 -13.68 14.50
N THR A 148 -11.56 -13.10 15.60
CA THR A 148 -10.98 -13.33 16.94
C THR A 148 -11.48 -14.62 17.58
N ASP A 149 -12.58 -15.19 17.07
CA ASP A 149 -13.26 -16.39 17.60
C ASP A 149 -13.09 -17.63 16.69
N SER A 150 -12.14 -17.64 15.74
CA SER A 150 -11.86 -18.80 14.85
C SER A 150 -10.44 -19.36 15.01
#